data_AF-A0A7X5N4T1-F1
#
_entry.id   AF-A0A7X5N4T1-F1
#
_cell.length_a   1.000
_cell.length_b   1.000
_cell.length_c   1.000
_cell.angle_alpha   90.00
_cell.angle_beta   90.00
_cell.angle_gamma   90.00
#
_symmetry.space_group_name_H-M   'P 1'
#
loop_
_entity.id
_entity.type
_entity.pdbx_description
1 polymer ?
#
loop_
_entity_poly.entity_id
_entity_poly.type
_entity_poly.pdbx_seq_one_letter_code
_entity_poly.pdbx_strand_id
1 'polypeptide(L)' 'PDIYMPEYRMYTTVLQRYARPDNALFVAETGNRQEYARYLYPTLGHNGIGWSAFGMDYTRYSNYPLGAKHVNEETLAPFA' A
#
# COMPACT_ATOMS: atom_id res chain seq x y z
N PRO A 1 -6.69 6.93 2.12
CA PRO A 1 -5.38 7.55 2.41
C PRO A 1 -4.31 7.01 1.46
N ASP A 2 -3.26 7.79 1.24
CA ASP A 2 -2.07 7.40 0.47
C ASP A 2 -0.92 7.15 1.46
N ILE A 3 -0.35 5.94 1.46
CA ILE A 3 0.51 5.47 2.55
C ILE A 3 1.85 4.95 2.02
N TYR A 4 2.89 5.79 2.12
CA TYR A 4 4.26 5.44 1.72
C TYR A 4 5.22 5.29 2.91
N MET A 5 4.71 5.12 4.13
CA MET A 5 5.52 4.83 5.33
C MET A 5 5.56 3.31 5.57
N PRO A 6 6.70 2.63 5.37
CA PRO A 6 6.75 1.17 5.44
C PRO A 6 6.70 0.61 6.87
N GLU A 7 6.93 1.44 7.88
CA GLU A 7 6.97 1.03 9.28
C GLU A 7 5.57 0.63 9.76
N TYR A 8 5.44 -0.57 10.34
CA TYR A 8 4.17 -1.14 10.75
C TYR A 8 3.34 -0.23 11.65
N ARG A 9 3.98 0.37 12.65
CA ARG A 9 3.32 1.29 13.58
C ARG A 9 2.75 2.51 12.85
N MET A 10 3.50 3.07 11.89
CA MET A 10 3.07 4.26 11.14
C MET A 10 1.91 3.90 10.22
N TYR A 11 2.05 2.82 9.45
CA TYR A 11 1.02 2.36 8.51
C TYR A 11 -0.31 2.08 9.22
N THR A 12 -0.29 1.28 10.29
CA THR A 12 -1.50 0.92 11.03
C THR A 12 -2.11 2.09 11.79
N THR A 13 -1.29 3.06 12.26
CA THR A 13 -1.81 4.31 12.83
C THR A 13 -2.61 5.10 11.79
N VAL A 14 -2.16 5.13 10.53
CA VAL A 14 -2.94 5.78 9.45
C VAL A 14 -4.24 5.03 9.20
N LEU A 15 -4.23 3.69 9.15
CA LEU A 15 -5.46 2.90 8.99
C LEU A 15 -6.48 3.22 10.09
N GLN A 16 -6.05 3.24 11.35
CA GLN A 16 -6.90 3.56 12.50
C GLN A 16 -7.49 4.98 12.43
N ARG A 17 -6.73 5.96 11.94
CA ARG A 17 -7.19 7.36 11.85
C ARG A 17 -8.20 7.57 10.72
N TYR A 18 -8.08 6.82 9.63
CA TYR A 18 -8.94 6.95 8.44
C TYR A 18 -10.14 6.00 8.45
N ALA A 19 -10.10 4.90 9.20
CA ALA A 19 -11.26 4.03 9.40
C ALA A 19 -12.18 4.61 10.49
N ARG A 20 -13.26 5.29 10.08
CA ARG A 20 -14.21 5.92 10.99
C ARG A 20 -15.65 5.54 10.63
N PRO A 21 -16.61 5.67 11.57
CA PRO A 21 -18.03 5.40 11.27
C PRO A 21 -18.60 6.24 10.11
N ASP A 22 -18.03 7.42 9.86
CA ASP A 22 -18.43 8.36 8.81
C ASP A 22 -17.49 8.36 7.59
N ASN A 23 -16.45 7.52 7.59
CA ASN A 23 -15.42 7.53 6.55
C ASN A 23 -14.96 6.10 6.22
N ALA A 24 -15.46 5.58 5.10
CA ALA A 24 -15.03 4.28 4.58
C ALA A 24 -13.52 4.28 4.31
N LEU A 25 -12.83 3.24 4.77
CA LEU A 25 -11.40 3.10 4.57
C LEU A 25 -11.13 2.56 3.15
N PHE A 26 -10.53 3.39 2.30
CA PHE A 26 -9.91 2.97 1.05
C PHE A 26 -8.43 3.41 1.06
N VAL A 27 -7.50 2.46 1.03
CA VAL A 27 -6.08 2.79 0.81
C VAL A 27 -5.91 3.00 -0.68
N ALA A 28 -6.00 4.26 -1.11
CA ALA A 28 -6.03 4.65 -2.51
C ALA A 28 -4.65 4.53 -3.16
N GLU A 29 -3.59 4.80 -2.40
CA GLU A 29 -2.21 4.50 -2.79
C GLU A 29 -1.42 3.88 -1.63
N THR A 30 -0.49 3.01 -1.99
CA THR A 30 0.57 2.53 -1.10
C THR A 30 1.78 2.11 -1.92
N GLY A 31 2.94 1.98 -1.28
CA GLY A 31 4.17 1.57 -1.96
C GLY A 31 4.06 0.17 -2.59
N ASN A 32 4.84 -0.05 -3.66
CA ASN A 32 4.96 -1.35 -4.34
C ASN A 32 6.23 -2.13 -3.93
N ARG A 33 6.89 -1.77 -2.82
CA ARG A 33 7.96 -2.61 -2.23
C ARG A 33 7.35 -3.84 -1.59
N GLN A 34 8.08 -4.96 -1.57
CA GLN A 34 7.64 -6.21 -0.94
C GLN A 34 7.08 -6.02 0.48
N GLU A 35 7.66 -5.12 1.27
CA GLU A 35 7.19 -4.83 2.63
C GLU A 35 5.75 -4.28 2.71
N TYR A 36 5.19 -3.71 1.63
CA TYR A 36 3.83 -3.18 1.63
C TYR A 36 2.76 -4.23 1.37
N ALA A 37 3.06 -5.32 0.66
CA ALA A 37 2.07 -6.33 0.26
C ALA A 37 1.26 -6.86 1.45
N ARG A 38 1.90 -7.03 2.61
CA ARG A 38 1.25 -7.49 3.84
C ARG A 38 0.18 -6.53 4.38
N TYR A 39 0.13 -5.28 3.94
CA TYR A 39 -0.81 -4.29 4.47
C TYR A 39 -2.24 -4.43 3.92
N LEU A 40 -2.43 -5.24 2.88
CA LEU A 40 -3.78 -5.67 2.47
C LEU A 40 -4.55 -6.26 3.67
N TYR A 41 -3.92 -7.14 4.45
CA TYR A 41 -4.56 -7.83 5.58
C TYR A 41 -5.08 -6.88 6.68
N PRO A 42 -4.26 -5.98 7.27
CA PRO A 42 -4.77 -5.02 8.25
C PRO A 42 -5.72 -3.99 7.64
N THR A 43 -5.62 -3.64 6.35
CA THR A 43 -6.63 -2.79 5.69
C THR A 43 -7.99 -3.47 5.68
N LEU A 44 -8.08 -4.74 5.27
CA LEU A 44 -9.31 -5.53 5.32
C LEU A 44 -9.78 -5.74 6.77
N GLY A 45 -8.86 -5.94 7.71
CA GLY A 45 -9.16 -6.05 9.14
C GLY A 45 -9.77 -4.78 9.77
N HIS A 46 -9.62 -3.62 9.13
CA HIS A 46 -10.29 -2.36 9.51
C HIS A 46 -11.58 -2.11 8.69
N ASN A 47 -12.18 -3.16 8.11
CA ASN A 47 -13.33 -3.05 7.20
C ASN A 47 -13.05 -2.17 5.97
N GLY A 48 -11.81 -2.18 5.48
CA GLY A 48 -11.44 -1.44 4.28
C GLY A 48 -12.15 -1.95 3.03
N ILE A 49 -12.66 -1.03 2.22
CA ILE A 49 -13.38 -1.34 0.97
C ILE A 49 -12.45 -1.52 -0.23
N GLY A 50 -11.15 -1.28 -0.04
CA GLY A 50 -10.14 -1.53 -1.06
C GLY A 50 -8.74 -1.10 -0.65
N TRP A 51 -7.79 -1.51 -1.46
CA TRP A 51 -6.36 -1.28 -1.27
C TRP A 51 -5.67 -1.34 -2.63
N SER A 52 -4.85 -0.34 -2.95
CA SER A 52 -4.25 -0.19 -4.29
C SER A 52 -2.78 0.20 -4.19
N ALA A 53 -1.91 -0.67 -4.70
CA ALA A 53 -0.47 -0.40 -4.80
C ALA A 53 -0.18 0.53 -6.00
N PHE A 54 0.70 1.50 -5.79
CA PHE A 54 1.07 2.48 -6.81
C PHE A 54 2.22 1.97 -7.71
N GLY A 55 2.17 2.31 -9.00
CA GLY A 55 3.26 2.03 -9.94
C GLY A 55 3.35 0.56 -10.36
N MET A 56 2.20 -0.04 -10.68
CA MET A 56 2.06 -1.44 -11.10
C MET A 56 2.06 -1.56 -12.63
N ASP A 57 3.08 -1.02 -13.29
CA ASP A 57 3.23 -1.08 -14.75
C ASP A 57 4.70 -1.19 -15.18
N TYR A 58 4.96 -1.63 -16.41
CA TYR A 58 6.32 -1.79 -16.96
C TYR A 58 6.75 -0.61 -17.84
N THR A 59 6.30 0.61 -17.54
CA THR A 59 6.63 1.82 -18.31
C THR A 59 8.05 2.36 -18.08
N ARG A 60 8.89 1.62 -17.33
CA ARG A 60 10.29 1.95 -16.99
C ARG A 60 10.47 3.13 -16.04
N TYR A 61 9.44 3.49 -15.28
CA TYR A 61 9.54 4.44 -14.18
C TYR A 61 9.59 3.73 -12.82
N SER A 62 10.32 4.32 -11.87
CA SER A 62 10.32 3.94 -10.45
C SER A 62 10.24 5.20 -9.60
N ASN A 63 9.36 5.20 -8.59
CA ASN A 63 9.21 6.29 -7.63
C ASN A 63 10.07 6.10 -6.36
N TYR A 64 11.13 5.27 -6.42
CA TYR A 64 12.08 5.12 -5.32
C TYR A 64 12.58 6.50 -4.83
N PRO A 65 12.65 6.78 -3.51
CA PRO A 65 12.66 5.83 -2.38
C PRO A 65 11.30 5.41 -1.83
N LEU A 66 10.19 5.84 -2.43
CA LEU A 66 8.85 5.49 -1.95
C LEU A 66 8.51 4.02 -2.24
N GLY A 67 8.62 3.63 -3.51
CA GLY A 67 8.39 2.27 -4.00
C GLY A 67 9.67 1.47 -4.27
N ALA A 68 9.54 0.42 -5.07
CA ALA A 68 10.62 -0.50 -5.43
C ALA A 68 11.66 0.17 -6.32
N LYS A 69 12.94 -0.17 -6.12
CA LYS A 69 14.06 0.33 -6.96
C LYS A 69 13.93 -0.07 -8.43
N HIS A 70 13.34 -1.24 -8.67
CA HIS A 70 13.05 -1.77 -9.99
C HIS A 70 11.58 -2.22 -10.00
N VAL A 71 10.91 -2.06 -11.14
CA VAL A 71 9.53 -2.52 -11.35
C VAL A 71 9.59 -3.61 -12.42
N ASN A 72 9.51 -4.86 -11.97
CA ASN A 72 9.63 -6.07 -12.79
C ASN A 72 8.75 -7.19 -12.18
N GLU A 73 8.66 -8.33 -12.85
CA GLU A 73 7.86 -9.47 -12.38
C GLU A 73 8.22 -9.91 -10.94
N GLU A 74 9.51 -10.06 -10.65
CA GLU A 74 9.99 -10.49 -9.32
C GLU A 74 9.58 -9.52 -8.20
N THR A 75 9.76 -8.23 -8.41
CA THR A 75 9.43 -7.19 -7.41
C THR A 75 7.94 -7.02 -7.19
N LEU A 76 7.12 -7.28 -8.21
CA LEU A 76 5.65 -7.17 -8.14
C LEU A 76 4.95 -8.48 -7.76
N ALA A 77 5.62 -9.63 -7.85
CA ALA A 77 5.08 -10.95 -7.50
C ALA A 77 4.40 -11.01 -6.11
N PRO A 78 4.85 -10.30 -5.05
CA PRO A 78 4.17 -10.31 -3.76
C PRO A 78 2.73 -9.76 -3.76
N PHE A 79 2.31 -9.09 -4.84
CA PHE A 79 1.00 -8.43 -4.97
C PHE A 79 0.02 -9.20 -5.88
N ALA A 80 0.44 -10.32 -6.50
CA ALA A 80 -0.30 -11.07 -7.51
C ALA A 80 -0.47 -12.55 -7.13
#